data_AF-A0A0D1LY84-F1
#
_entry.id   AF-A0A0D1LY84-F1
#
_cell.length_a   1.000
_cell.length_b   1.000
_cell.length_c   1.000
_cell.angle_alpha   90.00
_cell.angle_beta   90.00
_cell.angle_gamma   90.00
#
_symmetry.space_group_name_H-M   'P 1'
#
loop_
_entity.id
_entity.type
_entity.pdbx_description
1 polymer ?
#
loop_
_entity_poly.entity_id
_entity_poly.type
_entity_poly.pdbx_seq_one_letter_code
_entity_poly.pdbx_strand_id
1 'polypeptide(L)'
;MNFFVNATMPKQKSGIEHAQLKRFELFNNHQVDSRIVLRDWDPVAHVNANAAGIPDNQLINMFDYFQEAVAVTPKTLHAQEIEFGVPNVQFADEPANNRYLVTAQNGQLVARVNYDATADKRVRSTVLFDGYNNLFRVDHYDSRGFASLIQWYTTDNQIGTETWVTPSGRTVIETFNKKTMAGEFVKSGWRLIEHGGHVMQFDTIEELTKHFFDRLNDDFWSEDQPNVFVLDRSHLGDWGLLRLRKPAYVVMHLHNSHAGDAQDPMHAILNNHYEFAMNALDEYDAVVSATHKQTHDVKERFQPKTRLFTIPVGVVPDRLLQSERVPVARREFGKVIAFARIAWEKHLDDLVRAVGIVHKEFPQVTLDLYGYADPADNYKARTSVEEAIREYGLEGVVTMKGYTTEIDAVENNAMMYGLTSRMEGFNLAIMEAISHGLIAFSYDVNYGPNEIVEDDVNGNVVPYEDYEAMAQAMLKVLRDPDLAQRYSTGAYESSERYSEENVWHAWRELLDDAAAVWPAKLAAMPAHAHDLNKEAE
;
A
#
# COMPACT_ATOMS: atom_id res chain seq x y z
N MET A 1 -21.22 -2.59 -7.62
CA MET A 1 -19.80 -2.86 -7.95
C MET A 1 -18.95 -2.65 -6.70
N ASN A 2 -17.81 -3.34 -6.54
CA ASN A 2 -16.89 -3.14 -5.40
C ASN A 2 -15.62 -2.40 -5.84
N PHE A 3 -15.22 -1.37 -5.10
CA PHE A 3 -14.06 -0.54 -5.39
C PHE A 3 -13.11 -0.51 -4.19
N PHE A 4 -11.84 -0.83 -4.42
CA PHE A 4 -10.78 -0.77 -3.41
C PHE A 4 -9.87 0.42 -3.70
N VAL A 5 -9.95 1.45 -2.86
CA VAL A 5 -9.36 2.77 -3.13
C VAL A 5 -8.01 2.91 -2.45
N ASN A 6 -6.98 3.25 -3.23
CA ASN A 6 -5.60 3.46 -2.78
C ASN A 6 -4.91 4.61 -3.57
N ALA A 7 -3.67 4.95 -3.23
CA ALA A 7 -2.92 6.04 -3.88
C ALA A 7 -2.37 5.64 -5.26
N THR A 8 -1.46 4.67 -5.27
CA THR A 8 -0.67 4.24 -6.45
C THR A 8 -0.43 2.72 -6.39
N MET A 9 0.20 2.14 -7.42
CA MET A 9 0.61 0.74 -7.42
C MET A 9 2.14 0.63 -7.57
N PRO A 10 2.91 0.77 -6.48
CA PRO A 10 4.37 0.72 -6.55
C PRO A 10 4.90 -0.70 -6.80
N LYS A 11 6.10 -0.78 -7.39
CA LYS A 11 6.80 -2.07 -7.60
C LYS A 11 7.09 -2.76 -6.27
N GLN A 12 7.63 -2.01 -5.30
CA GLN A 12 7.81 -2.45 -3.92
C GLN A 12 6.59 -2.03 -3.12
N LYS A 13 5.82 -3.02 -2.65
CA LYS A 13 4.52 -2.82 -2.02
C LYS A 13 4.67 -2.70 -0.51
N SER A 14 3.86 -1.85 0.12
CA SER A 14 3.74 -1.81 1.57
C SER A 14 2.73 -2.86 2.06
N GLY A 15 2.56 -2.99 3.38
CA GLY A 15 1.56 -3.89 3.96
C GLY A 15 0.13 -3.61 3.49
N ILE A 16 -0.21 -2.34 3.21
CA ILE A 16 -1.54 -1.94 2.74
C ILE A 16 -1.82 -2.51 1.35
N GLU A 17 -0.87 -2.37 0.41
CA GLU A 17 -1.04 -2.93 -0.94
C GLU A 17 -1.09 -4.46 -0.90
N HIS A 18 -0.30 -5.13 -0.04
CA HIS A 18 -0.39 -6.57 0.13
C HIS A 18 -1.75 -7.03 0.68
N ALA A 19 -2.29 -6.33 1.69
CA ALA A 19 -3.63 -6.60 2.22
C ALA A 19 -4.73 -6.40 1.17
N GLN A 20 -4.66 -5.29 0.42
CA GLN A 20 -5.60 -4.99 -0.65
C GLN A 20 -5.57 -6.06 -1.75
N LEU A 21 -4.38 -6.55 -2.13
CA LEU A 21 -4.23 -7.59 -3.14
C LEU A 21 -4.78 -8.94 -2.68
N LYS A 22 -4.52 -9.34 -1.43
CA LYS A 22 -5.09 -10.58 -0.86
C LYS A 22 -6.62 -10.53 -0.83
N ARG A 23 -7.20 -9.37 -0.45
CA ARG A 23 -8.66 -9.16 -0.53
C ARG A 23 -9.18 -9.22 -1.96
N PHE A 24 -8.47 -8.60 -2.91
CA PHE A 24 -8.85 -8.61 -4.33
C PHE A 24 -8.84 -10.01 -4.92
N GLU A 25 -7.81 -10.80 -4.64
CA GLU A 25 -7.73 -12.21 -5.03
C GLU A 25 -8.88 -13.01 -4.42
N LEU A 26 -9.19 -12.81 -3.13
CA LEU A 26 -10.31 -13.46 -2.46
C LEU A 26 -11.66 -13.15 -3.15
N PHE A 27 -11.92 -11.88 -3.50
CA PHE A 27 -13.13 -11.49 -4.23
C PHE A 27 -13.21 -12.15 -5.61
N ASN A 28 -12.08 -12.23 -6.33
CA ASN A 28 -12.01 -12.91 -7.63
C ASN A 28 -12.27 -14.43 -7.50
N ASN A 29 -11.72 -15.09 -6.47
CA ASN A 29 -11.96 -16.51 -6.19
C ASN A 29 -13.46 -16.80 -5.95
N HIS A 30 -14.18 -15.84 -5.39
CA HIS A 30 -15.63 -15.90 -5.18
C HIS A 30 -16.46 -15.28 -6.31
N GLN A 31 -15.84 -14.93 -7.45
CA GLN A 31 -16.51 -14.36 -8.62
C GLN A 31 -17.29 -13.07 -8.32
N VAL A 32 -16.84 -12.30 -7.34
CA VAL A 32 -17.44 -11.01 -6.98
C VAL A 32 -16.68 -9.89 -7.65
N ASP A 33 -17.39 -9.17 -8.52
CA ASP A 33 -16.77 -8.16 -9.37
C ASP A 33 -16.20 -7.00 -8.53
N SER A 34 -14.93 -6.68 -8.75
CA SER A 34 -14.19 -5.67 -8.00
C SER A 34 -13.16 -4.93 -8.87
N ARG A 35 -12.85 -3.69 -8.48
CA ARG A 35 -11.86 -2.83 -9.14
C ARG A 35 -10.88 -2.27 -8.11
N ILE A 36 -9.60 -2.23 -8.45
CA ILE A 36 -8.62 -1.39 -7.75
C ILE A 36 -8.72 0.02 -8.31
N VAL A 37 -8.93 1.00 -7.43
CA VAL A 37 -9.04 2.42 -7.79
C VAL A 37 -7.84 3.18 -7.22
N LEU A 38 -7.08 3.83 -8.09
CA LEU A 38 -5.88 4.61 -7.74
C LEU A 38 -6.17 6.10 -7.89
N ARG A 39 -5.90 6.88 -6.83
CA ARG A 39 -6.13 8.34 -6.83
C ARG A 39 -5.01 9.11 -7.51
N ASP A 40 -3.76 8.75 -7.26
CA ASP A 40 -2.60 9.53 -7.69
C ASP A 40 -2.10 9.15 -9.09
N TRP A 41 -1.50 10.11 -9.80
CA TRP A 41 -0.90 9.85 -11.11
C TRP A 41 0.26 8.86 -10.97
N ASP A 42 0.20 7.75 -11.69
CA ASP A 42 1.20 6.68 -11.65
C ASP A 42 1.45 6.14 -13.06
N PRO A 43 2.51 6.60 -13.76
CA PRO A 43 2.78 6.23 -15.15
C PRO A 43 3.21 4.76 -15.32
N VAL A 44 3.43 4.03 -14.22
CA VAL A 44 3.83 2.61 -14.22
C VAL A 44 2.80 1.72 -13.53
N ALA A 45 1.62 2.24 -13.19
CA ALA A 45 0.56 1.52 -12.48
C ALA A 45 0.22 0.20 -13.18
N HIS A 46 -0.06 0.25 -14.50
CA HIS A 46 -0.43 -0.92 -15.29
C HIS A 46 0.66 -2.00 -15.28
N VAL A 47 1.94 -1.65 -15.38
CA VAL A 47 3.04 -2.62 -15.31
C VAL A 47 3.08 -3.31 -13.94
N ASN A 48 2.98 -2.52 -12.87
CA ASN A 48 3.10 -3.03 -11.50
C ASN A 48 1.84 -3.79 -11.04
N ALA A 49 0.66 -3.39 -11.52
CA ALA A 49 -0.63 -4.03 -11.27
C ALA A 49 -0.72 -5.38 -12.01
N ASN A 50 -0.37 -5.42 -13.30
CA ASN A 50 -0.32 -6.68 -14.06
C ASN A 50 0.71 -7.66 -13.46
N ALA A 51 1.87 -7.16 -13.03
CA ALA A 51 2.86 -7.98 -12.31
C ALA A 51 2.36 -8.48 -10.94
N ALA A 52 1.33 -7.86 -10.37
CA ALA A 52 0.66 -8.28 -9.14
C ALA A 52 -0.62 -9.11 -9.40
N GLY A 53 -0.88 -9.49 -10.66
CA GLY A 53 -2.06 -10.30 -11.03
C GLY A 53 -3.36 -9.51 -11.20
N ILE A 54 -3.32 -8.18 -11.21
CA ILE A 54 -4.50 -7.35 -11.49
C ILE A 54 -4.56 -7.06 -13.00
N PRO A 55 -5.58 -7.54 -13.73
CA PRO A 55 -5.74 -7.23 -15.14
C PRO A 55 -6.17 -5.76 -15.35
N ASP A 56 -5.80 -5.17 -16.50
CA ASP A 56 -6.10 -3.77 -16.82
C ASP A 56 -7.59 -3.40 -16.72
N ASN A 57 -8.50 -4.32 -17.05
CA ASN A 57 -9.94 -4.07 -16.94
C ASN A 57 -10.46 -4.02 -15.49
N GLN A 58 -9.63 -4.43 -14.52
CA GLN A 58 -9.91 -4.34 -13.09
C GLN A 58 -9.14 -3.21 -12.39
N LEU A 59 -8.38 -2.41 -13.13
CA LEU A 59 -7.63 -1.25 -12.64
C LEU A 59 -8.26 0.05 -13.16
N ILE A 60 -8.51 1.00 -12.27
CA ILE A 60 -8.97 2.35 -12.63
C ILE A 60 -8.09 3.36 -11.91
N ASN A 61 -7.29 4.13 -12.66
CA ASN A 61 -6.59 5.28 -12.11
C ASN A 61 -7.37 6.56 -12.45
N MET A 62 -7.47 7.51 -11.51
CA MET A 62 -8.18 8.77 -11.73
C MET A 62 -7.63 9.57 -12.92
N PHE A 63 -6.31 9.64 -13.06
CA PHE A 63 -5.69 10.35 -14.18
C PHE A 63 -5.91 9.60 -15.49
N ASP A 64 -5.76 8.27 -15.51
CA ASP A 64 -6.09 7.47 -16.70
C ASP A 64 -7.56 7.64 -17.13
N TYR A 65 -8.48 7.71 -16.16
CA TYR A 65 -9.90 7.94 -16.41
C TYR A 65 -10.12 9.25 -17.18
N PHE A 66 -9.56 10.37 -16.69
CA PHE A 66 -9.69 11.67 -17.36
C PHE A 66 -8.85 11.77 -18.64
N GLN A 67 -7.73 11.07 -18.74
CA GLN A 67 -6.89 10.99 -19.93
C GLN A 67 -7.49 10.10 -21.03
N GLU A 68 -8.66 9.49 -20.80
CA GLU A 68 -9.26 8.51 -21.72
C GLU A 68 -8.29 7.36 -22.01
N ALA A 69 -7.50 7.00 -20.99
CA ALA A 69 -6.40 6.06 -21.05
C ALA A 69 -6.65 4.80 -20.19
N VAL A 70 -7.89 4.51 -19.80
CA VAL A 70 -8.25 3.28 -19.09
C VAL A 70 -7.92 2.03 -19.93
N ALA A 71 -8.02 2.14 -21.26
CA ALA A 71 -7.63 1.10 -22.21
C ALA A 71 -6.69 1.66 -23.27
N VAL A 72 -5.40 1.32 -23.18
CA VAL A 72 -4.37 1.71 -24.14
C VAL A 72 -3.62 0.47 -24.58
N THR A 73 -3.46 0.28 -25.89
CA THR A 73 -2.59 -0.78 -26.42
C THR A 73 -1.13 -0.40 -26.15
N PRO A 74 -0.38 -1.18 -25.35
CA PRO A 74 0.98 -0.81 -24.97
C PRO A 74 1.92 -0.80 -26.19
N LYS A 75 2.75 0.25 -26.28
CA LYS A 75 3.86 0.35 -27.22
C LYS A 75 5.10 0.84 -26.47
N THR A 76 6.22 0.14 -26.58
CA THR A 76 7.51 0.66 -26.08
C THR A 76 7.90 1.88 -26.91
N LEU A 77 8.06 3.04 -26.25
CA LEU A 77 8.57 4.26 -26.86
C LEU A 77 10.10 4.33 -26.74
N HIS A 78 10.78 4.51 -27.87
CA HIS A 78 12.23 4.73 -27.92
C HIS A 78 12.57 6.17 -28.25
N ALA A 79 13.80 6.59 -27.90
CA ALA A 79 14.25 7.97 -28.06
C ALA A 79 14.17 8.48 -29.52
N GLN A 80 14.39 7.59 -30.49
CA GLN A 80 14.39 7.91 -31.92
C GLN A 80 12.98 8.15 -32.49
N GLU A 81 11.94 7.78 -31.76
CA GLU A 81 10.53 7.95 -32.15
C GLU A 81 9.96 9.31 -31.68
N ILE A 82 10.74 10.08 -30.93
CA ILE A 82 10.32 11.36 -30.35
C ILE A 82 10.67 12.50 -31.31
N GLU A 83 9.69 13.36 -31.58
CA GLU A 83 9.89 14.59 -32.35
C GLU A 83 10.29 15.74 -31.42
N PHE A 84 11.44 16.36 -31.69
CA PHE A 84 11.99 17.45 -30.87
C PHE A 84 11.75 18.85 -31.48
N GLY A 85 10.98 18.95 -32.57
CA GLY A 85 10.75 20.21 -33.29
C GLY A 85 11.97 20.77 -34.03
N VAL A 86 13.08 20.03 -34.06
CA VAL A 86 14.31 20.39 -34.78
C VAL A 86 14.68 19.23 -35.71
N PRO A 87 14.96 19.48 -37.01
CA PRO A 87 15.32 18.42 -37.95
C PRO A 87 16.74 17.90 -37.71
N ASN A 88 16.99 16.64 -38.08
CA ASN A 88 18.31 16.01 -38.12
C ASN A 88 19.08 16.04 -36.79
N VAL A 89 18.40 15.79 -35.68
CA VAL A 89 19.04 15.67 -34.36
C VAL A 89 19.98 14.47 -34.29
N GLN A 90 21.01 14.58 -33.45
CA GLN A 90 21.97 13.53 -33.14
C GLN A 90 21.77 13.05 -31.71
N PHE A 91 21.88 11.73 -31.50
CA PHE A 91 21.76 11.09 -30.20
C PHE A 91 23.13 10.60 -29.74
N ALA A 92 23.55 11.01 -28.55
CA ALA A 92 24.69 10.45 -27.85
C ALA A 92 24.18 9.69 -26.61
N ASP A 93 24.47 8.40 -26.54
CA ASP A 93 24.07 7.54 -25.43
C ASP A 93 24.97 7.74 -24.21
N GLU A 94 24.38 7.93 -23.03
CA GLU A 94 25.07 7.99 -21.74
C GLU A 94 24.54 6.90 -20.78
N PRO A 95 24.95 5.63 -20.95
CA PRO A 95 24.43 4.51 -20.16
C PRO A 95 24.60 4.67 -18.66
N ALA A 96 25.68 5.29 -18.20
CA ALA A 96 25.93 5.55 -16.79
C ALA A 96 24.85 6.41 -16.12
N ASN A 97 24.13 7.23 -16.90
CA ASN A 97 23.05 8.10 -16.45
C ASN A 97 21.66 7.61 -16.91
N ASN A 98 21.59 6.48 -17.61
CA ASN A 98 20.38 5.97 -18.27
C ASN A 98 19.67 7.03 -19.13
N ARG A 99 20.40 7.73 -19.99
CA ARG A 99 19.84 8.77 -20.86
C ARG A 99 20.56 8.91 -22.19
N TYR A 100 19.87 9.52 -23.16
CA TYR A 100 20.50 10.07 -24.36
C TYR A 100 20.62 11.60 -24.24
N LEU A 101 21.72 12.16 -24.74
CA LEU A 101 21.83 13.57 -25.08
C LEU A 101 21.41 13.77 -26.54
N VAL A 102 20.46 14.67 -26.77
CA VAL A 102 19.95 15.00 -28.10
C VAL A 102 20.47 16.37 -28.49
N THR A 103 21.19 16.46 -29.61
CA THR A 103 21.80 17.72 -30.09
C THR A 103 21.35 18.04 -31.51
N ALA A 104 21.19 19.34 -31.81
CA ALA A 104 20.98 19.81 -33.17
C ALA A 104 22.29 19.79 -33.97
N GLN A 105 22.21 19.95 -35.30
CA GLN A 105 23.39 19.94 -36.19
C GLN A 105 24.44 21.01 -35.87
N ASN A 106 24.03 22.11 -35.25
CA ASN A 106 24.92 23.19 -34.80
C ASN A 106 25.60 22.89 -33.45
N GLY A 107 25.39 21.70 -32.87
CA GLY A 107 25.95 21.27 -31.58
C GLY A 107 25.14 21.73 -30.36
N GLN A 108 24.02 22.43 -30.54
CA GLN A 108 23.16 22.87 -29.44
C GLN A 108 22.44 21.68 -28.78
N LEU A 109 22.42 21.64 -27.45
CA LEU A 109 21.64 20.66 -26.70
C LEU A 109 20.14 20.98 -26.84
N VAL A 110 19.38 20.00 -27.32
CA VAL A 110 17.92 20.10 -27.53
C VAL A 110 17.17 19.40 -26.41
N ALA A 111 17.60 18.19 -26.04
CA ALA A 111 16.96 17.43 -24.99
C ALA A 111 17.90 16.46 -24.27
N ARG A 112 17.50 16.04 -23.06
CA ARG A 112 17.95 14.81 -22.42
C ARG A 112 16.78 13.83 -22.41
N VAL A 113 16.97 12.63 -22.94
CA VAL A 113 15.94 11.58 -22.97
C VAL A 113 16.30 10.53 -21.95
N ASN A 114 15.59 10.48 -20.82
CA ASN A 114 15.83 9.50 -19.77
C ASN A 114 15.08 8.21 -20.09
N TYR A 115 15.75 7.07 -19.94
CA TYR A 115 15.20 5.75 -20.21
C TYR A 115 15.32 4.83 -18.99
N ASP A 116 14.62 3.70 -19.04
CA ASP A 116 14.76 2.60 -18.07
C ASP A 116 16.12 1.93 -18.19
N ALA A 117 16.72 1.57 -17.04
CA ALA A 117 17.99 0.85 -16.97
C ALA A 117 17.86 -0.63 -17.39
N THR A 118 17.28 -0.88 -18.56
CA THR A 118 17.04 -2.19 -19.16
C THR A 118 17.63 -2.21 -20.58
N ALA A 119 17.76 -3.40 -21.18
CA ALA A 119 18.23 -3.53 -22.55
C ALA A 119 17.32 -2.83 -23.58
N ASP A 120 16.02 -2.75 -23.28
CA ASP A 120 14.99 -2.16 -24.14
C ASP A 120 15.03 -0.62 -24.14
N LYS A 121 15.59 -0.01 -23.09
CA LYS A 121 15.74 1.45 -22.94
C LYS A 121 14.46 2.24 -23.26
N ARG A 122 13.31 1.74 -22.79
CA ARG A 122 12.03 2.46 -22.86
C ARG A 122 12.18 3.85 -22.27
N VAL A 123 11.70 4.86 -22.99
CA VAL A 123 11.74 6.26 -22.54
C VAL A 123 10.80 6.46 -21.35
N ARG A 124 11.30 7.10 -20.31
CA ARG A 124 10.54 7.52 -19.13
C ARG A 124 10.20 9.01 -19.16
N SER A 125 11.15 9.83 -19.58
CA SER A 125 10.94 11.28 -19.68
C SER A 125 11.88 11.95 -20.67
N THR A 126 11.47 13.12 -21.16
CA THR A 126 12.32 14.03 -21.92
C THR A 126 12.44 15.36 -21.20
N VAL A 127 13.65 15.88 -21.09
CA VAL A 127 13.96 17.20 -20.53
C VAL A 127 14.37 18.09 -21.70
N LEU A 128 13.55 19.08 -22.04
CA LEU A 128 13.72 19.90 -23.24
C LEU A 128 14.29 21.28 -22.91
N PHE A 129 15.21 21.74 -23.75
CA PHE A 129 15.91 23.01 -23.62
C PHE A 129 15.52 23.97 -24.74
N ASP A 130 15.42 25.25 -24.41
CA ASP A 130 15.09 26.30 -25.37
C ASP A 130 16.33 26.74 -26.19
N GLY A 131 16.12 27.73 -27.07
CA GLY A 131 17.17 28.35 -27.89
C GLY A 131 18.36 28.93 -27.11
N TYR A 132 18.19 29.15 -25.81
CA TYR A 132 19.14 29.78 -24.89
C TYR A 132 19.69 28.79 -23.85
N ASN A 133 19.40 27.49 -24.02
CA ASN A 133 19.81 26.40 -23.14
C ASN A 133 19.16 26.44 -21.75
N ASN A 134 17.98 27.07 -21.61
CA ASN A 134 17.16 27.01 -20.40
C ASN A 134 16.25 25.79 -20.46
N LEU A 135 16.04 25.15 -19.30
CA LEU A 135 14.97 24.16 -19.14
C LEU A 135 13.63 24.87 -19.26
N PHE A 136 12.79 24.46 -20.20
CA PHE A 136 11.43 25.01 -20.34
C PHE A 136 10.32 23.97 -20.22
N ARG A 137 10.64 22.69 -20.46
CA ARG A 137 9.63 21.63 -20.50
C ARG A 137 10.21 20.26 -20.13
N VAL A 138 9.43 19.47 -19.39
CA VAL A 138 9.69 18.04 -19.16
C VAL A 138 8.44 17.24 -19.51
N ASP A 139 8.58 16.25 -20.38
CA ASP A 139 7.49 15.30 -20.68
C ASP A 139 7.76 13.99 -19.96
N HIS A 140 6.77 13.47 -19.25
CA HIS A 140 6.78 12.17 -18.61
C HIS A 140 5.86 11.23 -19.38
N TYR A 141 6.36 10.02 -19.66
CA TYR A 141 5.67 9.05 -20.50
C TYR A 141 5.07 7.94 -19.64
N ASP A 142 3.83 7.60 -19.96
CA ASP A 142 3.21 6.39 -19.44
C ASP A 142 3.94 5.16 -19.97
N SER A 143 3.95 4.12 -19.16
CA SER A 143 4.55 2.82 -19.47
C SER A 143 4.11 2.19 -20.79
N ARG A 144 2.94 2.58 -21.29
CA ARG A 144 2.29 2.13 -22.53
C ARG A 144 2.64 2.99 -23.75
N GLY A 145 3.50 4.02 -23.59
CA GLY A 145 4.21 4.65 -24.71
C GLY A 145 3.71 6.03 -25.16
N PHE A 146 2.82 6.67 -24.41
CA PHE A 146 2.33 8.02 -24.72
C PHE A 146 2.81 9.03 -23.67
N ALA A 147 2.97 10.30 -24.06
CA ALA A 147 3.21 11.37 -23.08
C ALA A 147 1.97 11.50 -22.20
N SER A 148 2.14 11.40 -20.87
CA SER A 148 1.02 11.41 -19.93
C SER A 148 0.99 12.71 -19.12
N LEU A 149 2.14 13.20 -18.68
CA LEU A 149 2.28 14.45 -17.93
C LEU A 149 3.33 15.34 -18.59
N ILE A 150 2.98 16.60 -18.85
CA ILE A 150 3.87 17.65 -19.36
C ILE A 150 4.02 18.71 -18.28
N GLN A 151 5.26 19.03 -17.93
CA GLN A 151 5.62 20.05 -16.95
C GLN A 151 6.30 21.22 -17.65
N TRP A 152 5.80 22.43 -17.46
CA TRP A 152 6.36 23.67 -18.00
C TRP A 152 7.14 24.40 -16.91
N TYR A 153 8.39 24.77 -17.19
CA TYR A 153 9.30 25.35 -16.21
C TYR A 153 9.38 26.87 -16.33
N THR A 154 9.49 27.53 -15.19
CA THR A 154 9.78 28.96 -15.07
C THR A 154 11.28 29.22 -15.23
N THR A 155 11.65 30.49 -15.41
CA THR A 155 13.05 30.91 -15.60
C THR A 155 13.96 30.64 -14.39
N ASP A 156 13.39 30.40 -13.20
CA ASP A 156 14.09 29.97 -11.97
C ASP A 156 14.06 28.45 -11.77
N ASN A 157 13.79 27.68 -12.82
CA ASN A 157 13.73 26.21 -12.85
C ASN A 157 12.71 25.60 -11.87
N GLN A 158 11.59 26.28 -11.64
CA GLN A 158 10.44 25.74 -10.89
C GLN A 158 9.35 25.28 -11.86
N ILE A 159 8.50 24.33 -11.45
CA ILE A 159 7.43 23.79 -12.31
C ILE A 159 6.23 24.76 -12.35
N GLY A 160 6.15 25.67 -13.31
CA GLY A 160 5.06 26.65 -13.40
C GLY A 160 3.68 26.02 -13.65
N THR A 161 3.59 25.09 -14.57
CA THR A 161 2.32 24.44 -14.97
C THR A 161 2.55 22.97 -15.19
N GLU A 162 1.58 22.16 -14.80
CA GLU A 162 1.53 20.73 -15.10
C GLU A 162 0.26 20.42 -15.90
N THR A 163 0.40 19.57 -16.91
CA THR A 163 -0.65 19.28 -17.88
C THR A 163 -0.71 17.77 -18.11
N TRP A 164 -1.85 17.14 -17.85
CA TRP A 164 -2.08 15.75 -18.23
C TRP A 164 -2.80 15.70 -19.56
N VAL A 165 -2.38 14.78 -20.42
CA VAL A 165 -2.86 14.69 -21.81
C VAL A 165 -3.34 13.28 -22.14
N THR A 166 -4.28 13.17 -23.08
CA THR A 166 -4.72 11.89 -23.63
C THR A 166 -3.59 11.19 -24.39
N PRO A 167 -3.73 9.89 -24.74
CA PRO A 167 -2.80 9.20 -25.64
C PRO A 167 -2.62 9.89 -27.01
N SER A 168 -3.60 10.70 -27.44
CA SER A 168 -3.51 11.51 -28.66
C SER A 168 -2.88 12.90 -28.46
N GLY A 169 -2.49 13.25 -27.24
CA GLY A 169 -1.83 14.52 -26.88
C GLY A 169 -2.79 15.68 -26.57
N ARG A 170 -4.09 15.43 -26.41
CA ARG A 170 -5.06 16.47 -26.02
C ARG A 170 -4.98 16.71 -24.52
N THR A 171 -4.85 17.97 -24.10
CA THR A 171 -4.92 18.34 -22.69
C THR A 171 -6.27 18.02 -22.07
N VAL A 172 -6.25 17.36 -20.92
CA VAL A 172 -7.44 17.03 -20.12
C VAL A 172 -7.38 17.61 -18.72
N ILE A 173 -6.21 17.68 -18.07
CA ILE A 173 -6.07 18.27 -16.74
C ILE A 173 -4.95 19.30 -16.77
N GLU A 174 -5.15 20.43 -16.11
CA GLU A 174 -4.10 21.40 -15.83
C GLU A 174 -4.07 21.75 -14.34
N THR A 175 -2.87 21.95 -13.80
CA THR A 175 -2.68 22.61 -12.51
C THR A 175 -1.55 23.62 -12.60
N PHE A 176 -1.63 24.65 -11.78
CA PHE A 176 -0.75 25.81 -11.85
C PHE A 176 -0.05 25.96 -10.51
N ASN A 177 1.28 26.01 -10.50
CA ASN A 177 2.02 26.32 -9.29
C ASN A 177 2.34 27.81 -9.26
N LYS A 178 2.05 28.45 -8.12
CA LYS A 178 2.22 29.90 -7.91
C LYS A 178 2.94 30.17 -6.60
N LYS A 179 3.69 31.27 -6.56
CA LYS A 179 4.32 31.74 -5.33
C LYS A 179 3.27 32.38 -4.42
N THR A 180 3.20 31.94 -3.17
CA THR A 180 2.44 32.60 -2.11
C THR A 180 3.10 33.94 -1.73
N MET A 181 2.43 34.73 -0.89
CA MET A 181 3.05 35.94 -0.32
C MET A 181 4.32 35.65 0.49
N ALA A 182 4.44 34.44 1.06
CA ALA A 182 5.63 33.97 1.76
C ALA A 182 6.74 33.46 0.82
N GLY A 183 6.49 33.42 -0.50
CA GLY A 183 7.43 32.93 -1.51
C GLY A 183 7.39 31.42 -1.73
N GLU A 184 6.52 30.69 -1.02
CA GLU A 184 6.34 29.25 -1.18
C GLU A 184 5.61 28.93 -2.48
N PHE A 185 6.02 27.88 -3.15
CA PHE A 185 5.43 27.49 -4.42
C PHE A 185 4.38 26.41 -4.19
N VAL A 186 3.11 26.73 -4.45
CA VAL A 186 1.96 25.86 -4.15
C VAL A 186 1.07 25.72 -5.37
N LYS A 187 0.39 24.57 -5.50
CA LYS A 187 -0.68 24.38 -6.49
C LYS A 187 -1.83 25.34 -6.17
N SER A 188 -2.24 26.13 -7.15
CA SER A 188 -3.24 27.20 -6.99
C SER A 188 -4.59 26.88 -7.64
N GLY A 189 -4.84 25.62 -8.00
CA GLY A 189 -6.10 25.16 -8.60
C GLY A 189 -5.90 24.06 -9.64
N TRP A 190 -7.01 23.43 -10.00
CA TRP A 190 -7.09 22.33 -10.96
C TRP A 190 -8.16 22.61 -12.01
N ARG A 191 -7.85 22.32 -13.26
CA ARG A 191 -8.77 22.51 -14.39
C ARG A 191 -8.95 21.19 -15.11
N LEU A 192 -10.20 20.79 -15.34
CA LEU A 192 -10.57 19.62 -16.15
C LEU A 192 -11.18 20.09 -17.48
N ILE A 193 -10.71 19.54 -18.59
CA ILE A 193 -11.13 19.89 -19.95
C ILE A 193 -11.73 18.64 -20.61
N GLU A 194 -13.04 18.64 -20.76
CA GLU A 194 -13.79 17.51 -21.33
C GLU A 194 -13.68 17.47 -22.86
N HIS A 195 -14.06 16.33 -23.46
CA HIS A 195 -13.98 16.11 -24.92
C HIS A 195 -14.76 17.18 -25.73
N GLY A 196 -15.87 17.68 -25.19
CA GLY A 196 -16.66 18.76 -25.80
C GLY A 196 -16.11 20.17 -25.62
N GLY A 197 -14.94 20.32 -24.99
CA GLY A 197 -14.33 21.62 -24.66
C GLY A 197 -14.95 22.32 -23.45
N HIS A 198 -15.87 21.66 -22.75
CA HIS A 198 -16.37 22.13 -21.46
C HIS A 198 -15.24 22.10 -20.42
N VAL A 199 -15.16 23.15 -19.62
CA VAL A 199 -14.05 23.40 -18.70
C VAL A 199 -14.63 23.53 -17.31
N MET A 200 -14.15 22.67 -16.41
CA MET A 200 -14.44 22.78 -14.97
C MET A 200 -13.18 23.23 -14.23
N GLN A 201 -13.38 24.04 -13.21
CA GLN A 201 -12.33 24.53 -12.31
C GLN A 201 -12.63 24.02 -10.92
N PHE A 202 -11.58 23.54 -10.25
CA PHE A 202 -11.60 23.06 -8.88
C PHE A 202 -10.50 23.79 -8.10
N ASP A 203 -10.78 24.12 -6.85
CA ASP A 203 -9.82 24.83 -6.00
C ASP A 203 -8.73 23.87 -5.50
N THR A 204 -9.10 22.61 -5.29
CA THR A 204 -8.24 21.58 -4.68
C THR A 204 -8.27 20.26 -5.46
N ILE A 205 -7.30 19.39 -5.17
CA ILE A 205 -7.29 18.03 -5.76
C ILE A 205 -8.41 17.19 -5.16
N GLU A 206 -8.83 17.47 -3.94
CA GLU A 206 -9.92 16.81 -3.23
C GLU A 206 -11.26 17.04 -3.95
N GLU A 207 -11.51 18.26 -4.46
CA GLU A 207 -12.70 18.57 -5.26
C GLU A 207 -12.69 17.86 -6.62
N LEU A 208 -11.54 17.84 -7.31
CA LEU A 208 -11.37 17.07 -8.55
C LEU A 208 -11.56 15.56 -8.30
N THR A 209 -11.04 15.06 -7.18
CA THR A 209 -11.16 13.65 -6.76
C THR A 209 -12.61 13.30 -6.44
N LYS A 210 -13.35 14.18 -5.76
CA LYS A 210 -14.79 14.03 -5.57
C LYS A 210 -15.52 13.95 -6.92
N HIS A 211 -15.19 14.83 -7.86
CA HIS A 211 -15.80 14.80 -9.19
C HIS A 211 -15.51 13.48 -9.91
N PHE A 212 -14.28 12.95 -9.81
CA PHE A 212 -13.94 11.62 -10.30
C PHE A 212 -14.81 10.53 -9.66
N PHE A 213 -14.96 10.53 -8.33
CA PHE A 213 -15.80 9.52 -7.67
C PHE A 213 -17.28 9.65 -8.01
N ASP A 214 -17.80 10.87 -8.22
CA ASP A 214 -19.16 11.08 -8.71
C ASP A 214 -19.34 10.41 -10.09
N ARG A 215 -18.41 10.65 -11.01
CA ARG A 215 -18.40 10.05 -12.35
C ARG A 215 -18.28 8.54 -12.30
N LEU A 216 -17.36 8.02 -11.49
CA LEU A 216 -17.16 6.59 -11.32
C LEU A 216 -18.39 5.90 -10.70
N ASN A 217 -19.04 6.54 -9.72
CA ASN A 217 -20.27 6.02 -9.14
C ASN A 217 -21.43 6.01 -10.16
N ASP A 218 -21.50 7.04 -11.01
CA ASP A 218 -22.47 7.12 -12.11
C ASP A 218 -22.26 6.01 -13.17
N ASP A 219 -21.01 5.75 -13.57
CA ASP A 219 -20.67 4.75 -14.60
C ASP A 219 -21.07 3.32 -14.20
N PHE A 220 -21.10 3.03 -12.89
CA PHE A 220 -21.48 1.72 -12.34
C PHE A 220 -22.79 1.79 -11.53
N TRP A 221 -23.62 2.80 -11.75
CA TRP A 221 -24.83 3.02 -10.97
C TRP A 221 -25.84 1.88 -11.10
N SER A 222 -26.47 1.50 -10.00
CA SER A 222 -27.57 0.51 -9.97
C SER A 222 -28.53 0.81 -8.82
N GLU A 223 -29.84 0.65 -9.07
CA GLU A 223 -30.86 0.68 -8.00
C GLU A 223 -30.97 -0.68 -7.30
N ASP A 224 -30.55 -1.78 -7.93
CA ASP A 224 -30.67 -3.13 -7.37
C ASP A 224 -29.60 -3.44 -6.31
N GLN A 225 -28.41 -2.85 -6.46
CA GLN A 225 -27.25 -3.10 -5.60
C GLN A 225 -26.40 -1.83 -5.44
N PRO A 226 -25.84 -1.58 -4.25
CA PRO A 226 -24.95 -0.45 -4.05
C PRO A 226 -23.62 -0.62 -4.80
N ASN A 227 -23.01 0.52 -5.12
CA ASN A 227 -21.56 0.57 -5.25
C ASN A 227 -20.94 0.62 -3.85
N VAL A 228 -19.98 -0.27 -3.60
CA VAL A 228 -19.28 -0.40 -2.33
C VAL A 228 -17.87 0.14 -2.51
N PHE A 229 -17.51 1.21 -1.79
CA PHE A 229 -16.17 1.80 -1.80
C PHE A 229 -15.46 1.47 -0.50
N VAL A 230 -14.38 0.70 -0.56
CA VAL A 230 -13.50 0.42 0.58
C VAL A 230 -12.26 1.30 0.49
N LEU A 231 -12.12 2.20 1.46
CA LEU A 231 -11.00 3.13 1.59
C LEU A 231 -9.86 2.48 2.39
N ASP A 232 -8.84 1.96 1.71
CA ASP A 232 -7.63 1.45 2.38
C ASP A 232 -6.71 2.58 2.87
N ARG A 233 -6.85 3.77 2.30
CA ARG A 233 -6.23 5.01 2.77
C ARG A 233 -7.30 6.10 2.83
N SER A 234 -7.93 6.26 4.00
CA SER A 234 -9.04 7.20 4.23
C SER A 234 -8.73 8.61 3.70
N HIS A 235 -7.59 9.17 4.10
CA HIS A 235 -7.15 10.54 3.75
C HIS A 235 -7.05 10.88 2.25
N LEU A 236 -7.20 9.89 1.36
CA LEU A 236 -7.15 10.12 -0.09
C LEU A 236 -8.50 10.45 -0.72
N GLY A 237 -9.60 10.08 -0.07
CA GLY A 237 -10.91 10.11 -0.72
C GLY A 237 -12.11 10.19 0.20
N ASP A 238 -11.92 10.10 1.52
CA ASP A 238 -12.99 10.21 2.51
C ASP A 238 -13.83 11.47 2.34
N TRP A 239 -13.20 12.64 2.25
CA TRP A 239 -13.92 13.90 2.09
C TRP A 239 -14.84 13.90 0.85
N GLY A 240 -14.38 13.32 -0.27
CA GLY A 240 -15.13 13.27 -1.52
C GLY A 240 -16.24 12.21 -1.51
N LEU A 241 -15.92 10.99 -1.08
CA LEU A 241 -16.86 9.86 -1.05
C LEU A 241 -18.02 10.07 -0.08
N LEU A 242 -17.79 10.76 1.04
CA LEU A 242 -18.85 11.13 1.99
C LEU A 242 -19.78 12.23 1.45
N ARG A 243 -19.46 12.84 0.29
CA ARG A 243 -20.21 13.95 -0.32
C ARG A 243 -20.68 13.66 -1.75
N LEU A 244 -20.76 12.38 -2.13
CA LEU A 244 -21.23 11.99 -3.46
C LEU A 244 -22.64 12.52 -3.76
N ARG A 245 -22.89 12.83 -5.03
CA ARG A 245 -24.20 13.30 -5.51
C ARG A 245 -25.25 12.19 -5.44
N LYS A 246 -24.88 10.97 -5.81
CA LYS A 246 -25.68 9.76 -5.64
C LYS A 246 -25.09 8.94 -4.48
N PRO A 247 -25.92 8.30 -3.64
CA PRO A 247 -25.44 7.56 -2.49
C PRO A 247 -24.55 6.40 -2.93
N ALA A 248 -23.63 5.97 -2.08
CA ALA A 248 -22.91 4.71 -2.23
C ALA A 248 -22.82 4.07 -0.84
N TYR A 249 -22.27 2.85 -0.76
CA TYR A 249 -21.91 2.24 0.51
C TYR A 249 -20.41 2.46 0.75
N VAL A 250 -20.06 3.33 1.70
CA VAL A 250 -18.67 3.80 1.92
C VAL A 250 -18.11 3.17 3.19
N VAL A 251 -16.99 2.47 3.05
CA VAL A 251 -16.32 1.71 4.11
C VAL A 251 -14.97 2.33 4.42
N MET A 252 -14.75 2.69 5.68
CA MET A 252 -13.44 3.05 6.21
C MET A 252 -12.70 1.79 6.64
N HIS A 253 -11.47 1.56 6.17
CA HIS A 253 -10.66 0.41 6.58
C HIS A 253 -9.40 0.85 7.34
N LEU A 254 -9.30 0.45 8.60
CA LEU A 254 -8.15 0.72 9.47
C LEU A 254 -7.05 -0.33 9.24
N HIS A 255 -5.93 0.10 8.65
CA HIS A 255 -4.74 -0.74 8.42
C HIS A 255 -3.67 -0.61 9.51
N ASN A 256 -3.81 0.37 10.41
CA ASN A 256 -2.89 0.63 11.52
C ASN A 256 -3.69 1.11 12.75
N SER A 257 -3.02 1.29 13.89
CA SER A 257 -3.62 1.91 15.07
C SER A 257 -4.27 3.24 14.73
N HIS A 258 -5.48 3.45 15.26
CA HIS A 258 -6.22 4.70 15.12
C HIS A 258 -5.64 5.83 15.99
N ALA A 259 -4.79 5.49 16.96
CA ALA A 259 -4.09 6.42 17.83
C ALA A 259 -2.61 6.58 17.42
N GLY A 260 -2.04 7.75 17.72
CA GLY A 260 -0.63 8.06 17.48
C GLY A 260 0.33 7.37 18.44
N ASP A 261 -0.18 6.87 19.57
CA ASP A 261 0.49 5.92 20.46
C ASP A 261 -0.35 4.66 20.53
N ALA A 262 0.21 3.53 20.09
CA ALA A 262 -0.44 2.24 20.14
C ALA A 262 -0.65 1.73 21.57
N GLN A 263 0.17 2.17 22.52
CA GLN A 263 0.13 1.65 23.89
C GLN A 263 -0.91 2.38 24.74
N ASP A 264 -1.38 3.55 24.28
CA ASP A 264 -2.50 4.29 24.86
C ASP A 264 -3.55 4.64 23.80
N PRO A 265 -4.23 3.63 23.21
CA PRO A 265 -5.16 3.88 22.12
C PRO A 265 -6.42 4.62 22.55
N MET A 266 -6.69 4.69 23.86
CA MET A 266 -7.89 5.30 24.41
C MET A 266 -7.75 6.81 24.60
N HIS A 267 -6.54 7.32 24.90
CA HIS A 267 -6.34 8.73 25.25
C HIS A 267 -5.32 9.46 24.38
N ALA A 268 -4.40 8.76 23.72
CA ALA A 268 -3.42 9.40 22.86
C ALA A 268 -4.07 10.16 21.70
N ILE A 269 -3.35 11.17 21.18
CA ILE A 269 -3.76 11.91 19.98
C ILE A 269 -4.04 10.94 18.83
N LEU A 270 -4.93 11.31 17.92
CA LEU A 270 -5.25 10.46 16.78
C LEU A 270 -4.04 10.32 15.86
N ASN A 271 -3.94 9.17 15.21
CA ASN A 271 -3.04 9.00 14.09
C ASN A 271 -3.44 9.99 12.99
N ASN A 272 -2.49 10.76 12.48
CA ASN A 272 -2.74 11.82 11.50
C ASN A 272 -3.35 11.31 10.18
N HIS A 273 -3.16 10.03 9.82
CA HIS A 273 -3.81 9.43 8.66
C HIS A 273 -5.30 9.16 8.86
N TYR A 274 -5.76 9.11 10.11
CA TYR A 274 -7.13 8.78 10.49
C TYR A 274 -7.85 9.94 11.20
N GLU A 275 -7.20 11.06 11.50
CA GLU A 275 -7.80 12.14 12.29
C GLU A 275 -9.15 12.63 11.75
N PHE A 276 -9.23 12.96 10.46
CA PHE A 276 -10.51 13.33 9.83
C PHE A 276 -11.52 12.17 9.92
N ALA A 277 -11.11 10.98 9.49
CA ALA A 277 -11.98 9.82 9.39
C ALA A 277 -12.56 9.37 10.75
N MET A 278 -11.76 9.38 11.82
CA MET A 278 -12.20 9.04 13.17
C MET A 278 -13.15 10.08 13.77
N ASN A 279 -13.04 11.36 13.37
CA ASN A 279 -14.01 12.39 13.75
C ASN A 279 -15.31 12.31 12.95
N ALA A 280 -15.30 11.64 11.80
CA ALA A 280 -16.42 11.50 10.88
C ALA A 280 -16.98 10.06 10.80
N LEU A 281 -16.75 9.22 11.83
CA LEU A 281 -17.12 7.78 11.79
C LEU A 281 -18.58 7.55 11.39
N ASP A 282 -19.50 8.37 11.90
CA ASP A 282 -20.95 8.24 11.63
C ASP A 282 -21.37 8.73 10.23
N GLU A 283 -20.46 9.31 9.45
CA GLU A 283 -20.70 9.60 8.03
C GLU A 283 -20.44 8.38 7.13
N TYR A 284 -19.62 7.43 7.59
CA TYR A 284 -19.40 6.16 6.89
C TYR A 284 -20.52 5.17 7.16
N ASP A 285 -20.73 4.25 6.21
CA ASP A 285 -21.70 3.17 6.38
C ASP A 285 -21.15 2.03 7.22
N ALA A 286 -19.85 1.80 7.11
CA ALA A 286 -19.14 0.82 7.92
C ALA A 286 -17.69 1.21 8.19
N VAL A 287 -17.17 0.72 9.30
CA VAL A 287 -15.76 0.81 9.66
C VAL A 287 -15.23 -0.61 9.89
N VAL A 288 -14.16 -0.95 9.19
CA VAL A 288 -13.47 -2.23 9.31
C VAL A 288 -12.19 -2.02 10.10
N SER A 289 -12.02 -2.79 11.18
CA SER A 289 -10.74 -2.93 11.88
C SER A 289 -10.18 -4.33 11.68
N ALA A 290 -8.86 -4.47 11.74
CA ALA A 290 -8.21 -5.75 11.48
C ALA A 290 -8.32 -6.76 12.64
N THR A 291 -8.57 -6.28 13.87
CA THR A 291 -8.55 -7.08 15.10
C THR A 291 -9.77 -6.81 15.97
N HIS A 292 -10.17 -7.80 16.76
CA HIS A 292 -11.30 -7.67 17.67
C HIS A 292 -11.02 -6.61 18.74
N LYS A 293 -9.77 -6.57 19.23
CA LYS A 293 -9.35 -5.55 20.20
C LYS A 293 -9.44 -4.14 19.63
N GLN A 294 -9.00 -3.90 18.39
CA GLN A 294 -9.12 -2.58 17.78
C GLN A 294 -10.59 -2.18 17.58
N THR A 295 -11.44 -3.10 17.13
CA THR A 295 -12.88 -2.87 17.02
C THR A 295 -13.50 -2.48 18.37
N HIS A 296 -13.11 -3.17 19.45
CA HIS A 296 -13.56 -2.85 20.80
C HIS A 296 -13.09 -1.47 21.25
N ASP A 297 -11.80 -1.17 21.10
CA ASP A 297 -11.22 0.10 21.54
C ASP A 297 -11.82 1.30 20.75
N VAL A 298 -12.05 1.13 19.44
CA VAL A 298 -12.78 2.14 18.63
C VAL A 298 -14.22 2.31 19.14
N LYS A 299 -14.93 1.22 19.43
CA LYS A 299 -16.29 1.27 19.97
C LYS A 299 -16.36 2.01 21.30
N GLU A 300 -15.47 1.68 22.23
CA GLU A 300 -15.45 2.28 23.57
C GLU A 300 -15.02 3.75 23.52
N ARG A 301 -14.02 4.10 22.68
CA ARG A 301 -13.48 5.46 22.61
C ARG A 301 -14.42 6.43 21.92
N PHE A 302 -15.06 6.03 20.81
CA PHE A 302 -15.83 6.94 19.96
C PHE A 302 -17.34 6.73 20.03
N GLN A 303 -17.80 5.58 20.52
CA GLN A 303 -19.23 5.22 20.60
C GLN A 303 -20.01 5.49 19.29
N PRO A 304 -19.48 5.05 18.12
CA PRO A 304 -20.11 5.35 16.84
C PRO A 304 -21.46 4.63 16.70
N LYS A 305 -22.36 5.22 15.93
CA LYS A 305 -23.61 4.63 15.46
C LYS A 305 -23.39 3.78 14.21
N THR A 306 -22.37 4.10 13.42
CA THR A 306 -22.01 3.31 12.23
C THR A 306 -21.66 1.87 12.61
N ARG A 307 -21.82 0.95 11.66
CA ARG A 307 -21.56 -0.47 11.90
C ARG A 307 -20.07 -0.76 11.90
N LEU A 308 -19.59 -1.43 12.94
CA LEU A 308 -18.20 -1.86 13.04
C LEU A 308 -18.07 -3.33 12.64
N PHE A 309 -17.09 -3.63 11.81
CA PHE A 309 -16.73 -4.99 11.41
C PHE A 309 -15.30 -5.29 11.84
N THR A 310 -15.06 -6.53 12.27
CA THR A 310 -13.70 -7.06 12.44
C THR A 310 -13.42 -7.97 11.27
N ILE A 311 -12.52 -7.57 10.36
CA ILE A 311 -12.13 -8.37 9.21
C ILE A 311 -10.60 -8.37 9.13
N PRO A 312 -9.94 -9.53 9.26
CA PRO A 312 -8.50 -9.63 9.09
C PRO A 312 -8.05 -9.07 7.73
N VAL A 313 -6.95 -8.32 7.73
CA VAL A 313 -6.34 -7.81 6.48
C VAL A 313 -5.59 -8.90 5.71
N GLY A 314 -5.22 -9.98 6.41
CA GLY A 314 -4.51 -11.11 5.84
C GLY A 314 -5.43 -12.26 5.50
N VAL A 315 -5.02 -13.03 4.49
CA VAL A 315 -5.63 -14.28 4.08
C VAL A 315 -4.52 -15.31 3.99
N VAL A 316 -4.71 -16.45 4.64
CA VAL A 316 -3.90 -17.66 4.52
C VAL A 316 -4.50 -18.50 3.39
N PRO A 317 -3.78 -18.67 2.27
CA PRO A 317 -4.30 -19.41 1.13
C PRO A 317 -4.60 -20.88 1.46
N ASP A 318 -5.62 -21.46 0.83
CA ASP A 318 -6.00 -22.85 1.03
C ASP A 318 -4.85 -23.82 0.71
N ARG A 319 -4.03 -23.47 -0.30
CA ARG A 319 -2.82 -24.25 -0.65
C ARG A 319 -1.87 -24.45 0.54
N LEU A 320 -1.83 -23.50 1.46
CA LEU A 320 -0.91 -23.50 2.59
C LEU A 320 -1.51 -24.29 3.75
N LEU A 321 -2.79 -24.12 4.03
CA LEU A 321 -3.52 -24.91 5.03
C LEU A 321 -3.54 -26.41 4.69
N GLN A 322 -3.58 -26.73 3.39
CA GLN A 322 -3.56 -28.12 2.89
C GLN A 322 -2.14 -28.70 2.73
N SER A 323 -1.10 -27.90 2.94
CA SER A 323 0.28 -28.34 2.79
C SER A 323 0.72 -29.32 3.88
N GLU A 324 1.77 -30.11 3.62
CA GLU A 324 2.31 -31.01 4.64
C GLU A 324 2.92 -30.19 5.79
N ARG A 325 2.36 -30.36 6.99
CA ARG A 325 2.91 -29.74 8.21
C ARG A 325 4.34 -30.22 8.44
N VAL A 326 5.25 -29.30 8.74
CA VAL A 326 6.66 -29.58 9.04
C VAL A 326 6.85 -29.63 10.57
N PRO A 327 7.05 -30.82 11.18
CA PRO A 327 7.43 -30.97 12.57
C PRO A 327 8.69 -30.20 12.91
N VAL A 328 8.78 -29.74 14.15
CA VAL A 328 9.92 -28.99 14.68
C VAL A 328 11.24 -29.74 14.48
N ALA A 329 11.23 -31.07 14.64
CA ALA A 329 12.42 -31.91 14.47
C ALA A 329 13.01 -31.92 13.04
N ARG A 330 12.24 -31.48 12.02
CA ARG A 330 12.70 -31.35 10.62
C ARG A 330 13.20 -29.94 10.28
N ARG A 331 13.08 -28.98 11.20
CA ARG A 331 13.49 -27.58 11.02
C ARG A 331 14.91 -27.37 11.53
N GLU A 332 15.51 -26.26 11.12
CA GLU A 332 16.79 -25.82 11.67
C GLU A 332 16.61 -25.43 13.14
N PHE A 333 17.20 -26.22 14.04
CA PHE A 333 17.06 -26.02 15.48
C PHE A 333 17.48 -24.61 15.87
N GLY A 334 16.59 -23.88 16.53
CA GLY A 334 16.91 -22.55 17.05
C GLY A 334 16.95 -21.45 15.98
N LYS A 335 16.60 -21.72 14.73
CA LYS A 335 16.56 -20.70 13.68
C LYS A 335 15.42 -19.71 13.92
N VAL A 336 15.77 -18.47 14.22
CA VAL A 336 14.84 -17.33 14.34
C VAL A 336 14.83 -16.55 13.02
N ILE A 337 13.65 -16.14 12.58
CA ILE A 337 13.50 -15.23 11.44
C ILE A 337 12.58 -14.06 11.77
N ALA A 338 12.70 -12.98 11.00
CA ALA A 338 11.73 -11.88 10.97
C ALA A 338 11.62 -11.30 9.56
N PHE A 339 10.40 -11.06 9.07
CA PHE A 339 10.14 -10.36 7.82
C PHE A 339 9.63 -8.95 8.11
N ALA A 340 10.51 -7.95 7.99
CA ALA A 340 10.18 -6.56 8.22
C ALA A 340 11.18 -5.61 7.55
N ARG A 341 10.72 -4.42 7.17
CA ARG A 341 11.64 -3.31 6.90
C ARG A 341 12.49 -3.05 8.15
N ILE A 342 13.77 -2.74 7.99
CA ILE A 342 14.60 -2.30 9.11
C ILE A 342 14.30 -0.82 9.32
N ALA A 343 13.28 -0.55 10.13
CA ALA A 343 12.69 0.76 10.38
C ALA A 343 12.43 0.98 11.88
N TRP A 344 12.25 2.25 12.27
CA TRP A 344 12.10 2.66 13.67
C TRP A 344 10.93 1.95 14.37
N GLU A 345 9.80 1.83 13.70
CA GLU A 345 8.59 1.21 14.23
C GLU A 345 8.71 -0.31 14.43
N LYS A 346 9.73 -0.96 13.84
CA LYS A 346 9.93 -2.42 13.93
C LYS A 346 10.88 -2.84 15.05
N HIS A 347 11.69 -1.91 15.58
CA HIS A 347 12.57 -2.09 16.75
C HIS A 347 13.37 -3.41 16.75
N LEU A 348 13.91 -3.80 15.59
CA LEU A 348 14.56 -5.11 15.40
C LEU A 348 15.85 -5.28 16.20
N ASP A 349 16.42 -4.19 16.72
CA ASP A 349 17.57 -4.23 17.61
C ASP A 349 17.25 -4.98 18.92
N ASP A 350 16.03 -4.90 19.43
CA ASP A 350 15.61 -5.69 20.59
C ASP A 350 15.54 -7.19 20.30
N LEU A 351 15.10 -7.58 19.11
CA LEU A 351 15.12 -8.98 18.69
C LEU A 351 16.56 -9.51 18.64
N VAL A 352 17.52 -8.69 18.19
CA VAL A 352 18.95 -9.03 18.25
C VAL A 352 19.42 -9.22 19.69
N ARG A 353 19.04 -8.33 20.62
CA ARG A 353 19.40 -8.46 22.05
C ARG A 353 18.82 -9.73 22.67
N ALA A 354 17.56 -10.04 22.40
CA ALA A 354 16.93 -11.27 22.86
C ALA A 354 17.69 -12.52 22.36
N VAL A 355 18.01 -12.57 21.06
CA VAL A 355 18.83 -13.65 20.48
C VAL A 355 20.22 -13.70 21.09
N GLY A 356 20.82 -12.56 21.42
CA GLY A 356 22.11 -12.49 22.11
C GLY A 356 22.10 -13.11 23.50
N ILE A 357 20.99 -13.02 24.22
CA ILE A 357 20.79 -13.72 25.50
C ILE A 357 20.66 -15.23 25.27
N VAL A 358 19.80 -15.63 24.33
CA VAL A 358 19.53 -17.04 24.00
C VAL A 358 20.80 -17.76 23.53
N HIS A 359 21.58 -17.11 22.66
CA HIS A 359 22.78 -17.67 22.05
C HIS A 359 23.88 -18.02 23.07
N LYS A 360 23.91 -17.37 24.24
CA LYS A 360 24.85 -17.71 25.33
C LYS A 360 24.61 -19.12 25.88
N GLU A 361 23.36 -19.57 25.89
CA GLU A 361 22.99 -20.91 26.36
C GLU A 361 22.88 -21.92 25.22
N PHE A 362 22.42 -21.48 24.05
CA PHE A 362 22.25 -22.30 22.84
C PHE A 362 23.03 -21.68 21.65
N PRO A 363 24.34 -21.95 21.51
CA PRO A 363 25.20 -21.35 20.48
C PRO A 363 24.80 -21.67 19.02
N GLN A 364 23.89 -22.61 18.80
CA GLN A 364 23.35 -22.93 17.49
C GLN A 364 22.19 -22.02 17.05
N VAL A 365 21.60 -21.22 17.96
CA VAL A 365 20.55 -20.26 17.61
C VAL A 365 21.12 -19.17 16.70
N THR A 366 20.44 -18.92 15.58
CA THR A 366 20.78 -17.87 14.63
C THR A 366 19.56 -17.02 14.30
N LEU A 367 19.79 -15.81 13.78
CA LEU A 367 18.74 -14.87 13.39
C LEU A 367 18.94 -14.40 11.95
N ASP A 368 17.91 -14.56 11.11
CA ASP A 368 17.87 -13.93 9.79
C ASP A 368 16.80 -12.83 9.75
N LEU A 369 17.24 -11.61 9.42
CA LEU A 369 16.39 -10.44 9.21
C LEU A 369 16.16 -10.25 7.72
N TYR A 370 14.93 -10.44 7.25
CA TYR A 370 14.52 -10.25 5.87
C TYR A 370 13.78 -8.92 5.70
N GLY A 371 14.20 -8.14 4.70
CA GLY A 371 13.70 -6.82 4.39
C GLY A 371 14.80 -5.83 4.03
N TYR A 372 14.43 -4.62 3.65
CA TYR A 372 15.36 -3.54 3.31
C TYR A 372 15.42 -2.50 4.42
N ALA A 373 16.56 -1.80 4.52
CA ALA A 373 16.73 -0.73 5.49
C ALA A 373 16.02 0.55 5.04
N ASP A 374 15.26 1.14 5.95
CA ASP A 374 14.63 2.44 5.72
C ASP A 374 15.70 3.53 5.72
N PRO A 375 15.79 4.37 4.67
CA PRO A 375 16.76 5.47 4.60
C PRO A 375 16.44 6.63 5.56
N ALA A 376 15.26 6.66 6.18
CA ALA A 376 14.89 7.67 7.16
C ALA A 376 15.95 7.82 8.26
N ASP A 377 16.12 9.05 8.73
CA ASP A 377 17.11 9.43 9.74
C ASP A 377 18.52 8.89 9.46
N ASN A 378 18.93 8.86 8.19
CA ASN A 378 20.24 8.36 7.76
C ASN A 378 20.47 6.89 8.19
N TYR A 379 19.48 6.02 7.95
CA TYR A 379 19.52 4.59 8.28
C TYR A 379 19.73 4.31 9.78
N LYS A 380 19.17 5.16 10.66
CA LYS A 380 19.34 5.03 12.12
C LYS A 380 18.91 3.66 12.66
N ALA A 381 17.76 3.14 12.22
CA ALA A 381 17.27 1.83 12.67
C ALA A 381 18.24 0.68 12.34
N ARG A 382 18.85 0.72 11.16
CA ARG A 382 19.90 -0.23 10.77
C ARG A 382 21.13 -0.09 11.67
N THR A 383 21.53 1.14 11.97
CA THR A 383 22.68 1.41 12.86
C THR A 383 22.45 0.81 14.24
N SER A 384 21.25 0.96 14.81
CA SER A 384 20.86 0.36 16.09
C SER A 384 20.93 -1.18 16.08
N VAL A 385 20.50 -1.82 14.99
CA VAL A 385 20.64 -3.27 14.81
C VAL A 385 22.11 -3.69 14.78
N GLU A 386 22.94 -3.00 14.00
CA GLU A 386 24.37 -3.28 13.90
C GLU A 386 25.11 -3.06 15.24
N GLU A 387 24.68 -2.09 16.04
CA GLU A 387 25.17 -1.87 17.41
C GLU A 387 24.82 -3.02 18.34
N ALA A 388 23.57 -3.49 18.34
CA ALA A 388 23.14 -4.64 19.13
C ALA A 388 23.89 -5.93 18.74
N ILE A 389 24.18 -6.13 17.45
CA ILE A 389 25.00 -7.25 16.96
C ILE A 389 26.40 -7.20 17.60
N ARG A 390 27.06 -6.03 17.58
CA ARG A 390 28.39 -5.85 18.17
C ARG A 390 28.39 -6.01 19.70
N GLU A 391 27.36 -5.49 20.36
CA GLU A 391 27.21 -5.55 21.82
C GLU A 391 27.21 -7.00 22.33
N TYR A 392 26.54 -7.90 21.61
CA TYR A 392 26.41 -9.32 21.98
C TYR A 392 27.42 -10.24 21.27
N GLY A 393 28.31 -9.70 20.41
CA GLY A 393 29.30 -10.47 19.65
C GLY A 393 28.66 -11.45 18.66
N LEU A 394 27.60 -11.03 17.97
CA LEU A 394 26.76 -11.86 17.11
C LEU A 394 27.15 -11.79 15.63
N GLU A 395 28.38 -11.35 15.32
CA GLU A 395 28.89 -11.37 13.96
C GLU A 395 28.91 -12.80 13.42
N GLY A 396 28.13 -13.06 12.36
CA GLY A 396 27.96 -14.40 11.79
C GLY A 396 26.81 -15.22 12.39
N VAL A 397 26.16 -14.73 13.45
CA VAL A 397 24.95 -15.31 14.04
C VAL A 397 23.69 -14.60 13.54
N VAL A 398 23.76 -13.27 13.40
CA VAL A 398 22.68 -12.43 12.87
C VAL A 398 23.01 -12.03 11.43
N THR A 399 22.10 -12.30 10.49
CA THR A 399 22.28 -11.96 9.07
C THR A 399 21.15 -11.07 8.56
N MET A 400 21.47 -9.92 8.00
CA MET A 400 20.53 -9.09 7.23
C MET A 400 20.47 -9.60 5.78
N LYS A 401 19.40 -10.32 5.42
CA LYS A 401 19.27 -11.07 4.16
C LYS A 401 18.76 -10.23 2.98
N GLY A 402 18.24 -9.03 3.22
CA GLY A 402 17.59 -8.24 2.19
C GLY A 402 16.17 -8.73 1.88
N TYR A 403 15.60 -8.26 0.77
CA TYR A 403 14.28 -8.67 0.31
C TYR A 403 14.31 -10.08 -0.31
N THR A 404 13.31 -10.90 -0.03
CA THR A 404 13.15 -12.25 -0.63
C THR A 404 11.73 -12.46 -1.13
N THR A 405 11.58 -13.29 -2.16
CA THR A 405 10.30 -13.81 -2.66
C THR A 405 10.07 -15.27 -2.26
N GLU A 406 11.09 -15.95 -1.72
CA GLU A 406 11.05 -17.37 -1.37
C GLU A 406 10.56 -17.60 0.07
N ILE A 407 9.43 -16.99 0.43
CA ILE A 407 8.92 -16.94 1.82
C ILE A 407 8.65 -18.36 2.34
N ASP A 408 7.86 -19.16 1.60
CA ASP A 408 7.49 -20.52 2.00
C ASP A 408 8.72 -21.40 2.32
N ALA A 409 9.81 -21.28 1.55
CA ALA A 409 11.02 -22.07 1.75
C ALA A 409 11.77 -21.64 3.02
N VAL A 410 11.83 -20.34 3.29
CA VAL A 410 12.46 -19.78 4.50
C VAL A 410 11.67 -20.20 5.74
N GLU A 411 10.34 -20.04 5.71
CA GLU A 411 9.48 -20.34 6.85
C GLU A 411 9.43 -21.84 7.13
N ASN A 412 9.36 -22.70 6.11
CA ASN A 412 9.40 -24.15 6.33
C ASN A 412 10.73 -24.66 6.93
N ASN A 413 11.83 -23.91 6.78
CA ASN A 413 13.13 -24.25 7.39
C ASN A 413 13.31 -23.68 8.80
N ALA A 414 12.73 -22.51 9.09
CA ALA A 414 12.90 -21.82 10.37
C ALA A 414 12.03 -22.41 11.48
N MET A 415 12.48 -22.29 12.73
CA MET A 415 11.78 -22.80 13.92
C MET A 415 10.93 -21.74 14.62
N MET A 416 11.44 -20.51 14.70
CA MET A 416 10.84 -19.43 15.49
C MET A 416 10.71 -18.15 14.67
N TYR A 417 9.67 -17.37 14.98
CA TYR A 417 9.44 -16.05 14.41
C TYR A 417 9.50 -14.99 15.51
N GLY A 418 10.24 -13.90 15.30
CA GLY A 418 10.37 -12.81 16.27
C GLY A 418 9.79 -11.49 15.77
N LEU A 419 9.04 -10.80 16.62
CA LEU A 419 8.48 -9.49 16.32
C LEU A 419 8.57 -8.53 17.51
N THR A 420 9.40 -7.50 17.39
CA THR A 420 9.59 -6.47 18.43
C THR A 420 8.97 -5.12 18.05
N SER A 421 7.96 -5.10 17.18
CA SER A 421 7.34 -3.85 16.70
C SER A 421 6.79 -2.98 17.83
N ARG A 422 6.89 -1.66 17.64
CA ARG A 422 6.33 -0.62 18.52
C ARG A 422 4.87 -0.31 18.28
N MET A 423 4.42 -0.54 17.06
CA MET A 423 3.04 -0.34 16.65
C MET A 423 2.72 -1.23 15.45
N GLU A 424 1.51 -1.76 15.42
CA GLU A 424 0.98 -2.58 14.32
C GLU A 424 -0.53 -2.36 14.15
N GLY A 425 -1.07 -2.74 13.00
CA GLY A 425 -2.52 -2.93 12.82
C GLY A 425 -2.94 -4.40 12.88
N PHE A 426 -2.13 -5.27 12.26
CA PHE A 426 -2.38 -6.71 12.17
C PHE A 426 -1.06 -7.50 12.09
N ASN A 427 -0.15 -7.10 11.20
CA ASN A 427 1.09 -7.80 10.83
C ASN A 427 0.83 -9.08 9.99
N LEU A 428 1.00 -8.97 8.66
CA LEU A 428 0.82 -10.10 7.74
C LEU A 428 1.90 -11.17 7.89
N ALA A 429 3.13 -10.77 8.20
CA ALA A 429 4.27 -11.68 8.26
C ALA A 429 4.18 -12.67 9.42
N ILE A 430 3.66 -12.27 10.58
CA ILE A 430 3.46 -13.18 11.71
C ILE A 430 2.31 -14.16 11.44
N MET A 431 1.26 -13.72 10.72
CA MET A 431 0.17 -14.58 10.24
C MET A 431 0.71 -15.65 9.26
N GLU A 432 1.55 -15.23 8.31
CA GLU A 432 2.21 -16.14 7.36
C GLU A 432 3.11 -17.13 8.11
N ALA A 433 3.93 -16.66 9.05
CA ALA A 433 4.80 -17.50 9.87
C ALA A 433 4.03 -18.59 10.65
N ILE A 434 2.92 -18.25 11.33
CA ILE A 434 2.16 -19.27 12.07
C ILE A 434 1.46 -20.27 11.13
N SER A 435 1.09 -19.86 9.91
CA SER A 435 0.54 -20.77 8.90
C SER A 435 1.58 -21.77 8.36
N HIS A 436 2.86 -21.45 8.52
CA HIS A 436 3.97 -22.37 8.33
C HIS A 436 4.38 -23.09 9.61
N GLY A 437 3.66 -22.96 10.73
CA GLY A 437 3.92 -23.66 11.98
C GLY A 437 5.09 -23.12 12.80
N LEU A 438 5.55 -21.88 12.54
CA LEU A 438 6.59 -21.27 13.34
C LEU A 438 6.05 -20.87 14.72
N ILE A 439 6.91 -20.98 15.72
CA ILE A 439 6.61 -20.52 17.08
C ILE A 439 6.86 -19.02 17.14
N ALA A 440 5.81 -18.25 17.41
CA ALA A 440 5.87 -16.79 17.33
C ALA A 440 6.15 -16.14 18.70
N PHE A 441 7.03 -15.15 18.74
CA PHE A 441 7.31 -14.34 19.92
C PHE A 441 7.11 -12.87 19.58
N SER A 442 6.23 -12.20 20.31
CA SER A 442 5.94 -10.79 20.08
C SER A 442 5.84 -9.99 21.37
N TYR A 443 6.07 -8.69 21.28
CA TYR A 443 5.64 -7.75 22.33
C TYR A 443 4.12 -7.66 22.42
N ASP A 444 3.65 -7.34 23.62
CA ASP A 444 2.27 -6.94 23.93
C ASP A 444 2.03 -5.53 23.37
N VAL A 445 1.74 -5.48 22.07
CA VAL A 445 1.59 -4.24 21.30
C VAL A 445 0.24 -4.21 20.59
N ASN A 446 -0.44 -3.08 20.70
CA ASN A 446 -1.66 -2.89 19.94
C ASN A 446 -1.31 -2.50 18.50
N TYR A 447 -1.96 -3.06 17.49
CA TYR A 447 -2.82 -4.23 17.45
C TYR A 447 -2.20 -5.23 16.50
N GLY A 448 -2.68 -6.47 16.50
CA GLY A 448 -2.29 -7.44 15.48
C GLY A 448 -1.49 -8.60 16.05
N PRO A 449 -0.25 -8.39 16.55
CA PRO A 449 0.52 -9.46 17.16
C PRO A 449 -0.27 -10.18 18.26
N ASN A 450 -0.96 -9.42 19.12
CA ASN A 450 -1.80 -9.96 20.19
C ASN A 450 -3.08 -10.67 19.72
N GLU A 451 -3.51 -10.47 18.48
CA GLU A 451 -4.64 -11.17 17.87
C GLU A 451 -4.19 -12.49 17.21
N ILE A 452 -2.95 -12.53 16.74
CA ILE A 452 -2.38 -13.65 15.98
C ILE A 452 -1.63 -14.63 16.88
N VAL A 453 -0.83 -14.11 17.81
CA VAL A 453 -0.07 -14.89 18.80
C VAL A 453 -0.95 -15.14 20.01
N GLU A 454 -1.25 -16.42 20.24
CA GLU A 454 -1.97 -16.88 21.41
C GLU A 454 -0.97 -17.42 22.41
N ASP A 455 -0.87 -16.73 23.56
CA ASP A 455 0.10 -17.05 24.61
C ASP A 455 -0.05 -18.50 25.08
N ASP A 456 1.09 -19.20 25.15
CA ASP A 456 1.20 -20.61 25.48
C ASP A 456 0.40 -21.61 24.59
N VAL A 457 -0.08 -21.15 23.42
CA VAL A 457 -0.74 -21.97 22.39
C VAL A 457 0.12 -22.11 21.15
N ASN A 458 0.48 -21.00 20.52
CA ASN A 458 1.27 -20.97 19.28
C ASN A 458 2.59 -20.18 19.42
N GLY A 459 2.86 -19.71 20.63
CA GLY A 459 3.91 -18.74 20.87
C GLY A 459 3.78 -18.10 22.25
N ASN A 460 4.42 -16.94 22.40
CA ASN A 460 4.32 -16.12 23.59
C ASN A 460 4.21 -14.63 23.26
N VAL A 461 3.32 -13.95 23.98
CA VAL A 461 3.23 -12.49 24.00
C VAL A 461 3.91 -12.01 25.29
N VAL A 462 4.96 -11.21 25.16
CA VAL A 462 5.76 -10.73 26.30
C VAL A 462 5.54 -9.23 26.53
N PRO A 463 5.81 -8.70 27.73
CA PRO A 463 5.63 -7.28 28.00
C PRO A 463 6.34 -6.39 26.98
N TYR A 464 5.71 -5.25 26.67
CA TYR A 464 6.23 -4.26 25.73
C TYR A 464 7.65 -3.78 26.12
N GLU A 465 8.57 -3.77 25.16
CA GLU A 465 10.00 -3.39 25.34
C GLU A 465 10.80 -4.29 26.31
N ASP A 466 10.29 -5.49 26.64
CA ASP A 466 10.99 -6.47 27.49
C ASP A 466 11.60 -7.60 26.65
N TYR A 467 12.72 -7.30 25.97
CA TYR A 467 13.45 -8.30 25.18
C TYR A 467 14.07 -9.41 26.06
N GLU A 468 14.23 -9.17 27.36
CA GLU A 468 14.73 -10.18 28.31
C GLU A 468 13.64 -11.24 28.56
N ALA A 469 12.38 -10.83 28.74
CA ALA A 469 11.23 -11.72 28.79
C ALA A 469 11.07 -12.49 27.47
N MET A 470 11.27 -11.85 26.32
CA MET A 470 11.29 -12.53 25.01
C MET A 470 12.35 -13.64 24.98
N ALA A 471 13.57 -13.34 25.44
CA ALA A 471 14.64 -14.34 25.51
C ALA A 471 14.28 -15.50 26.45
N GLN A 472 13.65 -15.23 27.60
CA GLN A 472 13.20 -16.31 28.51
C GLN A 472 12.13 -17.19 27.88
N ALA A 473 11.19 -16.62 27.12
CA ALA A 473 10.19 -17.38 26.39
C ALA A 473 10.82 -18.28 25.32
N MET A 474 11.79 -17.76 24.54
CA MET A 474 12.55 -18.56 23.58
C MET A 474 13.32 -19.70 24.27
N LEU A 475 13.99 -19.42 25.40
CA LEU A 475 14.70 -20.44 26.18
C LEU A 475 13.77 -21.53 26.72
N LYS A 476 12.56 -21.18 27.18
CA LYS A 476 11.53 -22.15 27.62
C LYS A 476 11.23 -23.15 26.50
N VAL A 477 11.01 -22.66 25.28
CA VAL A 477 10.75 -23.49 24.09
C VAL A 477 11.96 -24.33 23.69
N LEU A 478 13.16 -23.76 23.69
CA LEU A 478 14.38 -24.48 23.29
C LEU A 478 14.78 -25.60 24.27
N ARG A 479 14.42 -25.47 25.55
CA ARG A 479 14.67 -26.48 26.58
C ARG A 479 13.69 -27.65 26.55
N ASP A 480 12.55 -27.50 25.89
CA ASP A 480 11.46 -28.48 25.88
C ASP A 480 10.96 -28.75 24.44
N PRO A 481 11.49 -29.80 23.77
CA PRO A 481 11.09 -30.16 22.42
C PRO A 481 9.60 -30.52 22.28
N ASP A 482 8.97 -31.05 23.34
CA ASP A 482 7.55 -31.40 23.31
C ASP A 482 6.70 -30.12 23.36
N LEU A 483 7.09 -29.14 24.20
CA LEU A 483 6.51 -27.80 24.19
C LEU A 483 6.65 -27.15 22.83
N ALA A 484 7.85 -27.18 22.24
CA ALA A 484 8.09 -26.61 20.92
C ALA A 484 7.17 -27.23 19.85
N GLN A 485 7.06 -28.57 19.84
CA GLN A 485 6.18 -29.25 18.89
C GLN A 485 4.69 -28.92 19.14
N ARG A 486 4.27 -28.77 20.40
CA ARG A 486 2.90 -28.33 20.72
C ARG A 486 2.63 -26.93 20.19
N TYR A 487 3.56 -25.97 20.38
CA TYR A 487 3.39 -24.61 19.88
C TYR A 487 3.37 -24.56 18.34
N SER A 488 4.21 -25.34 17.68
CA SER A 488 4.19 -25.45 16.23
C SER A 488 2.86 -26.03 15.71
N THR A 489 2.30 -27.04 16.39
CA THR A 489 0.96 -27.57 16.06
C THR A 489 -0.13 -26.52 16.29
N GLY A 490 -0.07 -25.81 17.42
CA GLY A 490 -0.98 -24.71 17.74
C GLY A 490 -0.92 -23.59 16.71
N ALA A 491 0.28 -23.26 16.19
CA ALA A 491 0.45 -22.26 15.13
C ALA A 491 -0.31 -22.63 13.85
N TYR A 492 -0.19 -23.89 13.39
CA TYR A 492 -0.97 -24.37 12.25
C TYR A 492 -2.48 -24.28 12.51
N GLU A 493 -2.96 -24.70 13.68
CA GLU A 493 -4.38 -24.68 14.05
C GLU A 493 -4.92 -23.24 14.17
N SER A 494 -4.18 -22.34 14.82
CA SER A 494 -4.54 -20.93 14.93
C SER A 494 -4.66 -20.23 13.58
N SER A 495 -3.84 -20.64 12.60
CA SER A 495 -3.84 -20.03 11.26
C SER A 495 -5.15 -20.24 10.49
N GLU A 496 -5.95 -21.26 10.85
CA GLU A 496 -7.25 -21.55 10.21
C GLU A 496 -8.25 -20.39 10.37
N ARG A 497 -8.09 -19.55 11.41
CA ARG A 497 -8.90 -18.31 11.58
C ARG A 497 -8.80 -17.36 10.40
N TYR A 498 -7.67 -17.40 9.69
CA TYR A 498 -7.36 -16.52 8.57
C TYR A 498 -7.49 -17.23 7.21
N SER A 499 -8.12 -18.40 7.18
CA SER A 499 -8.42 -19.13 5.94
C SER A 499 -9.24 -18.28 4.96
N GLU A 500 -9.14 -18.60 3.67
CA GLU A 500 -9.96 -17.98 2.63
C GLU A 500 -11.45 -18.03 2.99
N GLU A 501 -11.94 -19.18 3.47
CA GLU A 501 -13.33 -19.37 3.87
C GLU A 501 -13.76 -18.41 5.01
N ASN A 502 -12.97 -18.35 6.10
CA ASN A 502 -13.31 -17.53 7.26
C ASN A 502 -13.25 -16.03 6.95
N VAL A 503 -12.23 -15.59 6.21
CA VAL A 503 -12.11 -14.18 5.82
C VAL A 503 -13.18 -13.81 4.80
N TRP A 504 -13.53 -14.71 3.87
CA TRP A 504 -14.62 -14.48 2.93
C TRP A 504 -15.96 -14.35 3.65
N HIS A 505 -16.22 -15.20 4.65
CA HIS A 505 -17.43 -15.11 5.46
C HIS A 505 -17.60 -13.70 6.06
N ALA A 506 -16.52 -13.14 6.63
CA ALA A 506 -16.54 -11.80 7.22
C ALA A 506 -16.78 -10.69 6.17
N TRP A 507 -16.19 -10.78 4.98
CA TRP A 507 -16.47 -9.85 3.89
C TRP A 507 -17.92 -9.97 3.38
N ARG A 508 -18.45 -11.19 3.28
CA ARG A 508 -19.84 -11.43 2.88
C ARG A 508 -20.82 -10.77 3.84
N GLU A 509 -20.57 -10.85 5.16
CA GLU A 509 -21.43 -10.14 6.13
C GLU A 509 -21.47 -8.63 5.91
N LEU A 510 -20.35 -8.01 5.49
CA LEU A 510 -20.31 -6.60 5.14
C LEU A 510 -21.09 -6.31 3.85
N LEU A 511 -20.96 -7.17 2.83
CA LEU A 511 -21.70 -7.03 1.58
C LEU A 511 -23.21 -7.22 1.78
N ASP A 512 -23.60 -8.14 2.65
CA ASP A 512 -24.99 -8.37 3.05
C ASP A 512 -25.56 -7.14 3.78
N ASP A 513 -24.78 -6.50 4.66
CA ASP A 513 -25.17 -5.23 5.30
C ASP A 513 -25.34 -4.11 4.26
N ALA A 514 -24.42 -4.00 3.30
CA ALA A 514 -24.51 -3.04 2.21
C ALA A 514 -25.80 -3.21 1.41
N ALA A 515 -26.15 -4.44 1.04
CA ALA A 515 -27.41 -4.75 0.37
C ALA A 515 -28.64 -4.44 1.25
N ALA A 516 -28.57 -4.73 2.55
CA ALA A 516 -29.68 -4.53 3.47
C ALA A 516 -30.02 -3.05 3.70
N VAL A 517 -29.02 -2.16 3.77
CA VAL A 517 -29.24 -0.71 3.98
C VAL A 517 -29.58 0.04 2.69
N TRP A 518 -29.31 -0.57 1.52
CA TRP A 518 -29.43 0.10 0.22
C TRP A 518 -30.83 0.69 -0.08
N PRO A 519 -31.95 -0.04 0.15
CA PRO A 519 -33.28 0.52 -0.09
C PRO A 519 -33.56 1.81 0.71
N ALA A 520 -33.06 1.88 1.95
CA ALA A 520 -33.24 3.06 2.80
C ALA A 520 -32.41 4.24 2.28
N LYS A 521 -31.19 4.00 1.79
CA LYS A 521 -30.36 5.03 1.15
C LYS A 521 -31.00 5.59 -0.12
N LEU A 522 -31.53 4.73 -0.98
CA LEU A 522 -32.24 5.17 -2.19
C LEU A 522 -33.47 6.02 -1.83
N ALA A 523 -34.24 5.61 -0.83
CA ALA A 523 -35.41 6.38 -0.38
C ALA A 523 -35.05 7.75 0.23
N ALA A 524 -33.83 7.90 0.77
CA ALA A 524 -33.31 9.16 1.29
C ALA A 524 -32.65 10.04 0.21
N MET A 525 -32.51 9.54 -1.02
CA MET A 525 -31.84 10.27 -2.10
C MET A 525 -32.66 11.52 -2.52
N PRO A 526 -32.03 12.69 -2.68
CA PRO A 526 -32.73 13.89 -3.14
C PRO A 526 -33.36 13.71 -4.52
N ALA A 527 -34.55 14.28 -4.74
CA ALA A 527 -35.29 14.18 -6.01
C ALA A 527 -34.47 14.59 -7.25
N HIS A 528 -33.58 15.58 -7.14
CA HIS A 528 -32.73 16.04 -8.25
C HIS A 528 -31.59 15.08 -8.62
N ALA A 529 -31.26 14.10 -7.75
CA ALA A 529 -30.28 13.07 -8.05
C ALA A 529 -30.89 11.88 -8.83
N HIS A 530 -32.22 11.78 -8.90
CA HIS A 530 -32.91 10.76 -9.71
C HIS A 530 -32.88 11.05 -11.22
N ASP A 531 -32.88 12.33 -11.64
CA ASP A 531 -33.12 12.71 -13.05
C ASP A 531 -31.85 12.89 -13.91
N LEU A 532 -30.64 12.79 -13.34
CA LEU A 532 -29.39 13.00 -14.08
C LEU A 532 -29.06 11.91 -15.13
N ASN A 533 -29.79 10.78 -15.13
CA ASN A 533 -29.66 9.76 -16.18
C ASN A 533 -30.48 10.09 -17.45
N LYS A 534 -31.31 11.14 -17.46
CA LYS A 534 -32.18 11.49 -18.62
C LYS A 534 -31.64 12.59 -19.53
N GLU A 535 -30.58 13.30 -19.16
CA GLU A 535 -30.03 14.40 -19.96
C GLU A 535 -28.74 14.04 -20.74
N ALA A 536 -28.36 12.76 -20.79
CA ALA A 536 -27.16 12.28 -21.49
C ALA A 536 -27.44 11.23 -22.59
N GLU A 537 -28.66 11.18 -23.13
CA GLU A 537 -28.98 10.63 -24.46
C GLU A 537 -29.23 11.78 -25.44
#